data_AF-A0AAN9UF14-F1
#
_entry.id   AF-A0AAN9UF14-F1
#
_cell.length_a   1.000
_cell.length_b   1.000
_cell.length_c   1.000
_cell.angle_alpha   90.00
_cell.angle_beta   90.00
_cell.angle_gamma   90.00
#
_symmetry.space_group_name_H-M   'P 1'
#
loop_
_entity.id
_entity.type
_entity.pdbx_description
1 polymer ?
#
loop_
_entity_poly.entity_id
_entity_poly.type
_entity_poly.pdbx_seq_one_letter_code
_entity_poly.pdbx_strand_id
1 'polypeptide(L)'
;MLALICAFGGPLVNKIGVKWSLVIGAATFPIRGASYYVNSKYGTQWFLIFGSFLSGTGTGFWYVAEAGSILSLAPSGVRGKYLALWIVSRNLGQLVGGGINLPFAFLITPLERVVRSDGTRIVISESLSTKQELKRIRFTMTSKLILLSGLWAFWSFFYR
;
A
#
# COMPACT_ATOMS: atom_id res chain seq x y z
N MET A 1 -0.98 -14.52 -0.75
CA MET A 1 -0.20 -15.13 0.35
C MET A 1 -0.44 -14.45 1.69
N LEU A 2 -0.44 -13.12 1.77
CA LEU A 2 -0.75 -12.34 2.99
C LEU A 2 -1.99 -12.85 3.74
N ALA A 3 -3.14 -12.97 3.06
CA ALA A 3 -4.39 -13.42 3.69
C ALA A 3 -4.30 -14.80 4.36
N LEU A 4 -3.54 -15.73 3.77
CA LEU A 4 -3.35 -17.07 4.33
C LEU A 4 -2.50 -17.02 5.60
N ILE A 5 -1.39 -16.27 5.55
CA ILE A 5 -0.53 -16.09 6.72
C ILE A 5 -1.25 -15.33 7.84
N CYS A 6 -2.12 -14.36 7.52
CA CYS A 6 -2.93 -13.69 8.53
C CYS A 6 -4.00 -14.62 9.13
N ALA A 7 -4.67 -15.43 8.31
CA ALA A 7 -5.69 -16.38 8.78
C ALA A 7 -5.13 -17.43 9.73
N PHE A 8 -3.93 -17.96 9.45
CA PHE A 8 -3.25 -18.94 10.31
C PHE A 8 -2.20 -18.30 11.23
N GLY A 9 -2.12 -16.98 11.25
CA GLY A 9 -1.01 -16.25 11.84
C GLY A 9 -0.95 -16.39 13.35
N GLY A 10 -2.10 -16.44 14.04
CA GLY A 10 -2.16 -16.58 15.49
C GLY A 10 -1.40 -17.83 15.97
N PRO A 11 -1.78 -19.04 15.52
CA PRO A 11 -1.04 -20.27 15.83
C PRO A 11 0.43 -20.25 15.38
N LEU A 12 0.72 -19.70 14.19
CA LEU A 12 2.07 -19.63 13.62
C LEU A 12 3.01 -18.73 14.45
N VAL A 13 2.57 -17.51 14.78
CA VAL A 13 3.33 -16.55 15.58
C VAL A 13 3.48 -17.03 17.01
N ASN A 14 2.49 -17.72 17.57
CA ASN A 14 2.60 -18.28 18.93
C ASN A 14 3.68 -19.38 19.02
N LYS A 15 3.86 -20.19 17.97
CA LYS A 15 4.93 -21.22 17.91
C LYS A 15 6.31 -20.64 17.63
N ILE A 16 6.41 -19.70 16.68
CA ILE A 16 7.69 -19.10 16.24
C ILE A 16 8.18 -18.04 17.23
N GLY A 17 7.25 -17.42 17.94
CA GLY A 17 7.49 -16.28 18.81
C GLY A 17 7.39 -14.94 18.07
N VAL A 18 6.94 -13.92 18.81
CA VAL A 18 6.75 -12.55 18.30
C VAL A 18 8.04 -11.96 17.75
N LYS A 19 9.16 -12.10 18.48
CA LYS A 19 10.48 -11.57 18.08
C LYS A 19 10.91 -12.11 16.72
N TRP A 20 10.86 -13.42 16.53
CA TRP A 20 11.30 -14.05 15.27
C TRP A 20 10.34 -13.79 14.12
N SER A 21 9.04 -13.67 14.40
CA SER A 21 8.04 -13.29 13.40
C SER A 21 8.30 -11.89 12.84
N LEU A 22 8.67 -10.93 13.70
CA LEU A 22 9.07 -9.59 13.28
C LEU A 22 10.39 -9.59 12.48
N VAL A 23 11.38 -10.39 12.90
CA VAL A 23 12.65 -10.53 12.16
C VAL A 23 12.42 -11.09 10.75
N ILE A 24 11.60 -12.15 10.62
CA ILE A 24 11.22 -12.71 9.32
C ILE A 24 10.51 -11.67 8.47
N GLY A 25 9.57 -10.91 9.05
CA GLY A 25 8.90 -9.82 8.36
C GLY A 25 9.86 -8.77 7.83
N ALA A 26 10.75 -8.24 8.68
CA ALA A 26 11.76 -7.24 8.29
C ALA A 26 12.68 -7.74 7.17
N ALA A 27 13.12 -9.00 7.23
CA ALA A 27 14.03 -9.57 6.24
C ALA A 27 13.41 -9.60 4.83
N THR A 28 12.09 -9.59 4.70
CA THR A 28 11.43 -9.58 3.38
C THR A 28 11.37 -8.20 2.72
N PHE A 29 11.53 -7.09 3.46
CA PHE A 29 11.48 -5.74 2.87
C PHE A 29 12.66 -5.46 1.92
N PRO A 30 13.93 -5.75 2.27
CA PRO A 30 15.06 -5.58 1.34
C PRO A 30 14.92 -6.46 0.10
N ILE A 31 14.41 -7.69 0.25
CA ILE A 31 14.18 -8.62 -0.87
C ILE A 31 13.19 -8.01 -1.86
N ARG A 32 12.12 -7.38 -1.35
CA ARG A 32 11.15 -6.69 -2.20
C ARG A 32 11.78 -5.52 -2.95
N GLY A 33 12.59 -4.70 -2.27
CA GLY A 33 13.33 -3.59 -2.89
C GLY A 33 14.29 -4.06 -3.98
N ALA A 34 15.08 -5.10 -3.69
CA ALA A 34 15.98 -5.72 -4.66
C ALA A 34 15.21 -6.25 -5.88
N SER A 35 14.03 -6.83 -5.67
CA SER A 35 13.20 -7.35 -6.76
C SER A 35 12.73 -6.27 -7.74
N TYR A 36 12.42 -5.07 -7.25
CA TYR A 36 12.11 -3.93 -8.11
C TYR A 36 13.34 -3.42 -8.87
N TYR A 37 14.50 -3.36 -8.21
CA TYR A 37 15.74 -2.89 -8.85
C TYR A 37 16.17 -3.80 -10.01
N VAL A 38 16.22 -5.12 -9.77
CA VAL A 38 16.65 -6.09 -10.78
C VAL A 38 15.65 -6.13 -11.94
N ASN A 39 14.35 -5.96 -11.66
CA ASN A 39 13.34 -5.85 -12.70
C ASN A 39 13.53 -4.58 -13.56
N SER A 40 13.78 -3.43 -12.94
CA SER A 40 13.98 -2.16 -13.67
C SER A 40 15.27 -2.14 -14.49
N LYS A 41 16.35 -2.79 -14.02
CA LYS A 41 17.66 -2.76 -14.67
C LYS A 41 17.85 -3.86 -15.72
N TYR A 42 17.35 -5.06 -15.44
CA TYR A 42 17.61 -6.25 -16.25
C TYR A 42 16.33 -6.88 -16.83
N GLY A 43 15.16 -6.28 -16.62
CA GLY A 43 13.87 -6.81 -17.11
C GLY A 43 13.45 -8.14 -16.48
N THR A 44 14.12 -8.59 -15.42
CA THR A 44 13.89 -9.93 -14.84
C THR A 44 12.57 -10.00 -14.08
N GLN A 45 11.60 -10.78 -14.57
CA GLN A 45 10.26 -10.86 -13.99
C GLN A 45 10.10 -11.94 -12.91
N TRP A 46 10.81 -13.06 -13.02
CA TRP A 46 10.68 -14.17 -12.06
C TRP A 46 10.99 -13.73 -10.62
N PHE A 47 12.05 -12.92 -10.45
CA PHE A 47 12.49 -12.44 -9.14
C PHE A 47 11.49 -11.43 -8.55
N LEU A 48 10.77 -10.68 -9.39
CA LEU A 48 9.69 -9.79 -8.94
C LEU A 48 8.49 -10.59 -8.42
N ILE A 49 8.11 -11.67 -9.10
CA ILE A 49 7.01 -12.55 -8.67
C ILE A 49 7.40 -13.25 -7.36
N PHE A 50 8.60 -13.82 -7.30
CA PHE A 50 9.12 -14.46 -6.10
C PHE A 50 9.26 -13.49 -4.92
N GLY A 51 9.76 -12.28 -5.17
CA GLY A 51 9.82 -11.20 -4.19
C GLY A 51 8.43 -10.79 -3.69
N SER A 52 7.40 -10.80 -4.55
CA SER A 52 6.00 -10.54 -4.14
C SER A 52 5.48 -11.61 -3.20
N PHE A 53 5.80 -12.87 -3.49
CA PHE A 53 5.41 -14.01 -2.66
C PHE A 53 6.05 -13.93 -1.27
N LEU A 54 7.37 -13.76 -1.22
CA LEU A 54 8.10 -13.64 0.05
C LEU A 54 7.65 -12.42 0.84
N SER A 55 7.56 -11.25 0.21
CA SER A 55 7.03 -10.04 0.86
C SER A 55 5.62 -10.26 1.40
N GLY A 56 4.74 -10.95 0.67
CA GLY A 56 3.41 -11.31 1.16
C GLY A 56 3.42 -12.21 2.40
N THR A 57 4.35 -13.17 2.47
CA THR A 57 4.52 -14.00 3.68
C THR A 57 5.05 -13.20 4.87
N GLY A 58 6.15 -12.45 4.68
CA GLY A 58 6.77 -11.67 5.74
C GLY A 58 5.88 -10.55 6.27
N THR A 59 5.14 -9.88 5.39
CA THR A 59 4.14 -8.86 5.79
C THR A 59 3.03 -9.48 6.66
N GLY A 60 2.62 -10.72 6.39
CA GLY A 60 1.65 -11.42 7.22
C GLY A 60 2.17 -11.71 8.63
N PHE A 61 3.40 -12.23 8.73
CA PHE A 61 4.06 -12.43 10.02
C PHE A 61 4.26 -11.13 10.79
N TRP A 62 4.65 -10.05 10.09
CA TRP A 62 4.81 -8.72 10.69
C TRP A 62 3.50 -8.23 11.29
N TYR A 63 2.41 -8.21 10.51
CA TYR A 63 1.13 -7.68 10.99
C TYR A 63 0.55 -8.48 12.15
N VAL A 64 0.64 -9.80 12.09
CA VAL A 64 0.08 -10.64 13.16
C VAL A 64 0.91 -10.52 14.45
N ALA A 65 2.24 -10.49 14.34
CA ALA A 65 3.12 -10.31 15.49
C ALA A 65 2.98 -8.91 16.11
N GLU A 66 2.87 -7.88 15.27
CA GLU A 66 2.68 -6.49 15.71
C GLU A 66 1.33 -6.32 16.42
N ALA A 67 0.24 -6.79 15.82
CA ALA A 67 -1.10 -6.73 16.42
C ALA A 67 -1.16 -7.51 17.75
N GLY A 68 -0.59 -8.71 17.79
CA GLY A 68 -0.50 -9.51 19.01
C GLY A 68 0.30 -8.83 20.12
N SER A 69 1.39 -8.15 19.77
CA SER A 69 2.22 -7.40 20.72
C SER A 69 1.45 -6.24 21.36
N ILE A 70 0.75 -5.46 20.54
CA ILE A 70 -0.01 -4.29 21.01
C ILE A 70 -1.13 -4.70 21.95
N LEU A 71 -1.85 -5.77 21.61
CA LEU A 71 -2.93 -6.30 22.45
C LEU A 71 -2.41 -6.89 23.77
N SER A 72 -1.20 -7.44 23.76
CA SER A 72 -0.54 -7.99 24.95
C SER A 72 0.03 -6.91 25.87
N LEU A 73 0.54 -5.82 25.30
CA LEU A 73 1.10 -4.68 26.04
C LEU A 73 0.03 -3.72 26.57
N ALA A 74 -1.15 -3.69 25.96
CA ALA A 74 -2.19 -2.74 26.32
C ALA A 74 -2.91 -3.12 27.64
N PRO A 75 -2.98 -2.19 28.63
CA PRO A 75 -3.68 -2.43 29.90
C PRO A 75 -5.16 -2.78 29.70
N SER A 76 -5.69 -3.68 30.54
CA SER A 76 -7.09 -4.08 30.56
C SER A 76 -7.98 -2.87 30.91
N GLY A 77 -8.72 -2.36 29.93
CA GLY A 77 -9.59 -1.18 30.05
C GLY A 77 -9.31 -0.07 29.04
N VAL A 78 -8.11 -0.04 28.43
CA VAL A 78 -7.73 0.99 27.44
C VAL A 78 -7.20 0.43 26.13
N ARG A 79 -7.37 -0.88 25.89
CA ARG A 79 -6.93 -1.56 24.65
C ARG A 79 -7.40 -0.87 23.36
N GLY A 80 -8.62 -0.33 23.36
CA GLY A 80 -9.15 0.43 22.23
C GLY A 80 -8.33 1.69 21.90
N LYS A 81 -7.79 2.40 22.91
CA LYS A 81 -6.96 3.60 22.69
C LYS A 81 -5.60 3.23 22.09
N TYR A 82 -4.98 2.15 22.55
CA TYR A 82 -3.71 1.64 21.99
C TYR A 82 -3.88 1.13 20.57
N LEU A 83 -4.99 0.42 20.29
CA LEU A 83 -5.32 -0.01 18.93
C LEU A 83 -5.56 1.18 18.01
N ALA A 84 -6.29 2.21 18.47
CA ALA A 84 -6.50 3.43 17.71
C ALA A 84 -5.18 4.16 17.40
N LEU A 85 -4.30 4.29 18.38
CA LEU A 85 -2.96 4.88 18.19
C LEU A 85 -2.14 4.13 17.13
N TRP A 86 -2.21 2.79 17.14
CA TRP A 86 -1.55 1.96 16.13
C TRP A 86 -2.11 2.19 14.72
N ILE A 87 -3.44 2.20 14.56
CA ILE A 87 -4.10 2.46 13.27
C ILE A 87 -3.72 3.84 12.74
N VAL A 88 -3.75 4.87 13.60
CA VAL A 88 -3.36 6.24 13.25
C VAL A 88 -1.90 6.29 12.80
N SER A 89 -1.00 5.65 13.53
CA SER A 89 0.43 5.59 13.18
C SER A 89 0.66 4.95 11.81
N ARG A 90 -0.06 3.86 11.50
CA ARG A 90 0.02 3.18 10.19
C ARG A 90 -0.52 4.03 9.04
N ASN A 91 -1.65 4.70 9.25
CA ASN A 91 -2.26 5.54 8.22
C ASN A 91 -1.43 6.79 7.95
N LEU A 92 -0.79 7.37 8.98
CA LEU A 92 0.18 8.46 8.83
C LEU A 92 1.37 8.03 7.97
N GLY A 93 1.93 6.84 8.19
CA GLY A 93 3.02 6.31 7.37
C GLY A 93 2.63 6.18 5.88
N GLN A 94 1.42 5.69 5.59
CA GLN A 94 0.90 5.62 4.22
C GLN A 94 0.70 7.01 3.61
N LEU A 95 0.23 7.99 4.39
CA LEU A 95 0.04 9.37 3.96
C LEU A 95 1.36 10.03 3.59
N VAL A 96 2.41 9.82 4.38
CA VAL A 96 3.77 10.31 4.07
C VAL A 96 4.30 9.66 2.80
N GLY A 97 4.18 8.34 2.66
CA GLY A 97 4.61 7.62 1.45
C GLY A 97 3.87 8.09 0.20
N GLY A 98 2.55 8.28 0.29
CA GLY A 98 1.73 8.84 -0.79
C GLY A 98 2.11 10.28 -1.12
N GLY A 99 2.37 11.09 -0.09
CA GLY A 99 2.80 12.48 -0.23
C GLY A 99 4.16 12.63 -0.92
N ILE A 100 5.09 11.70 -0.69
CA ILE A 100 6.37 11.67 -1.42
C ILE A 100 6.16 11.23 -2.87
N ASN A 101 5.31 10.22 -3.11
CA ASN A 101 5.11 9.68 -4.45
C ASN A 101 4.38 10.67 -5.39
N LEU A 102 3.51 11.53 -4.86
CA LEU A 102 2.71 12.48 -5.64
C LEU A 102 3.55 13.48 -6.47
N PRO A 103 4.53 14.22 -5.93
CA PRO A 103 5.37 15.11 -6.72
C PRO A 103 6.25 14.34 -7.72
N PHE A 104 6.78 13.17 -7.35
CA PHE A 104 7.53 12.33 -8.29
C PHE A 104 6.65 11.84 -9.44
N ALA A 105 5.41 11.43 -9.18
CA ALA A 105 4.45 11.07 -10.22
C ALA A 105 4.14 12.26 -11.14
N PHE A 106 3.98 13.48 -10.60
CA PHE A 106 3.76 14.67 -11.42
C PHE A 106 4.98 15.10 -12.23
N LEU A 107 6.20 14.92 -11.70
CA LEU A 107 7.45 15.35 -12.34
C LEU A 107 8.01 14.31 -13.34
N ILE A 108 7.79 13.01 -13.11
CA ILE A 108 8.36 11.92 -13.93
C ILE A 108 7.42 11.47 -15.05
N THR A 109 6.17 11.96 -15.11
CA THR A 109 5.21 11.55 -16.16
C THR A 109 5.10 12.61 -17.27
N PRO A 110 5.99 12.66 -18.29
CA PRO A 110 5.59 13.17 -19.59
C PRO A 110 4.65 12.14 -20.18
N LEU A 111 3.34 12.41 -20.10
CA LEU A 111 2.29 11.55 -20.65
C LEU A 111 2.53 11.23 -22.14
N GLU A 112 3.30 12.05 -22.87
CA GLU A 112 3.69 11.81 -24.26
C GLU A 112 4.61 10.59 -24.49
N ARG A 113 5.35 10.12 -23.47
CA ARG A 113 6.33 9.02 -23.61
C ARG A 113 5.91 7.68 -23.00
N VAL A 114 4.76 7.59 -22.35
CA VAL A 114 4.27 6.33 -21.78
C VAL A 114 3.65 5.48 -22.89
N VAL A 115 4.47 4.61 -23.49
CA VAL A 115 4.02 3.59 -24.45
C VAL A 115 3.49 2.40 -23.66
N ARG A 116 2.26 1.94 -23.94
CA ARG A 116 1.74 0.69 -23.33
C ARG A 116 2.66 -0.47 -23.70
N SER A 117 2.62 -1.55 -22.91
CA SER A 117 3.28 -2.84 -23.24
C SER A 117 2.99 -3.34 -24.66
N ASP A 118 1.89 -2.87 -25.25
CA ASP A 118 1.35 -3.27 -26.55
C ASP A 118 1.74 -2.28 -27.68
N GLY A 119 2.63 -1.31 -27.42
CA GLY A 119 3.15 -0.37 -28.41
C GLY A 119 2.26 0.84 -28.73
N THR A 120 1.01 0.86 -28.28
CA THR A 120 0.08 1.98 -28.54
C THR A 120 0.33 3.17 -27.62
N ARG A 121 0.34 4.39 -28.16
CA ARG A 121 0.41 5.63 -27.38
C ARG A 121 -0.97 6.00 -26.80
N ILE A 122 -0.97 6.60 -25.63
CA ILE A 122 -2.19 7.08 -24.96
C ILE A 122 -2.65 8.34 -25.71
N VAL A 123 -3.91 8.38 -26.15
CA VAL A 123 -4.50 9.54 -26.81
C VAL A 123 -4.72 10.63 -25.75
N ILE A 124 -3.94 11.70 -25.82
CA ILE A 124 -4.01 12.83 -24.89
C ILE A 124 -5.05 13.81 -25.43
N SER A 125 -6.07 14.12 -24.63
CA SER A 125 -7.04 15.19 -24.94
C SER A 125 -6.33 16.55 -24.84
N GLU A 126 -6.62 17.49 -25.76
CA GLU A 126 -5.99 18.81 -25.85
C GLU A 126 -5.83 19.52 -24.49
N SER A 127 -4.66 20.14 -24.29
CA SER A 127 -4.30 20.87 -23.08
C SER A 127 -5.23 22.08 -22.87
N LEU A 128 -6.15 21.99 -21.92
CA LEU A 128 -7.00 23.10 -21.48
C LEU A 128 -6.22 23.99 -20.49
N SER A 129 -6.50 25.30 -20.51
CA SER A 129 -5.87 26.27 -19.60
C SER A 129 -6.12 25.92 -18.12
N THR A 130 -5.09 26.08 -17.28
CA THR A 130 -5.05 25.69 -15.85
C THR A 130 -6.25 26.20 -15.02
N LYS A 131 -6.82 27.37 -15.37
CA LYS A 131 -8.02 27.90 -14.70
C LYS A 131 -9.30 27.14 -15.06
N GLN A 132 -9.39 26.63 -16.29
CA GLN A 132 -10.53 25.86 -16.77
C GLN A 132 -10.49 24.42 -16.25
N GLU A 133 -9.31 23.82 -16.13
CA GLU A 133 -9.13 22.52 -15.47
C GLU A 133 -9.54 22.57 -14.01
N LEU A 134 -9.10 23.57 -13.25
CA LEU A 134 -9.45 23.70 -11.83
C LEU A 134 -10.96 23.88 -11.61
N LYS A 135 -11.62 24.63 -12.51
CA LYS A 135 -13.08 24.80 -12.49
C LYS A 135 -13.82 23.49 -12.79
N ARG A 136 -13.33 22.70 -13.77
CA ARG A 136 -13.91 21.38 -14.10
C ARG A 136 -13.65 20.35 -13.01
N ILE A 137 -12.47 20.31 -12.41
CA ILE A 137 -12.14 19.42 -11.29
C ILE A 137 -13.05 19.72 -10.09
N ARG A 138 -13.23 21.01 -9.75
CA ARG A 138 -14.13 21.43 -8.66
C ARG A 138 -15.57 20.98 -8.90
N PHE A 139 -16.07 21.13 -10.13
CA PHE A 139 -17.42 20.70 -10.49
C PHE A 139 -17.57 19.16 -10.51
N THR A 140 -16.52 18.46 -10.95
CA THR A 140 -16.47 17.00 -11.02
C THR A 140 -16.43 16.39 -9.62
N MET A 141 -15.69 16.97 -8.67
CA MET A 141 -15.68 16.53 -7.27
C MET A 141 -17.05 16.64 -6.59
N THR A 142 -17.91 17.57 -7.02
CA THR A 142 -19.30 17.71 -6.54
C THR A 142 -20.32 16.84 -7.28
N SER A 143 -19.89 16.05 -8.28
CA SER A 143 -20.80 15.18 -9.03
C SER A 143 -21.32 14.05 -8.16
N LYS A 144 -22.65 13.81 -8.24
CA LYS A 144 -23.34 12.74 -7.49
C LYS A 144 -22.68 11.38 -7.67
N LEU A 145 -22.12 11.10 -8.86
CA LEU A 145 -21.49 9.83 -9.19
C LEU A 145 -20.17 9.63 -8.41
N ILE A 146 -19.36 10.69 -8.26
CA ILE A 146 -18.12 10.65 -7.46
C ILE A 146 -18.47 10.61 -5.97
N LEU A 147 -19.46 11.39 -5.52
CA LEU A 147 -19.93 11.36 -4.13
C LEU A 147 -20.47 9.99 -3.72
N LEU A 148 -21.28 9.35 -4.58
CA LEU A 148 -21.81 7.99 -4.37
C LEU A 148 -20.70 6.94 -4.41
N SER A 149 -19.71 7.09 -5.31
CA SER A 149 -18.53 6.22 -5.31
C SER A 149 -17.62 6.44 -4.10
N GLY A 150 -17.66 7.63 -3.49
CA GLY A 150 -16.90 7.98 -2.29
C GLY A 150 -17.30 7.15 -1.08
N LEU A 151 -18.60 6.86 -0.93
CA LEU A 151 -19.10 5.94 0.10
C LEU A 151 -18.57 4.51 -0.10
N TRP A 152 -18.52 4.03 -1.35
CA TRP A 152 -17.97 2.71 -1.67
C TRP A 152 -16.44 2.65 -1.52
N ALA A 153 -15.74 3.71 -1.90
CA ALA A 153 -14.29 3.83 -1.71
C ALA A 153 -13.90 3.91 -0.23
N PHE A 154 -14.70 4.64 0.57
CA PHE A 154 -14.55 4.71 2.03
C PHE A 154 -14.80 3.34 2.66
N TRP A 155 -15.86 2.63 2.26
CA TRP A 155 -16.12 1.26 2.70
C TRP A 155 -14.98 0.30 2.32
N SER A 156 -14.46 0.38 1.09
CA SER A 156 -13.31 -0.42 0.64
C SER A 156 -12.03 -0.14 1.43
N PHE A 157 -11.88 1.04 2.05
CA PHE A 157 -10.69 1.38 2.84
C PHE A 157 -10.70 0.68 4.21
N PHE A 158 -11.89 0.45 4.79
CA PHE A 158 -12.02 -0.24 6.08
C PHE A 158 -11.99 -1.77 5.98
N TYR A 159 -12.20 -2.33 4.78
CA TYR A 159 -12.18 -3.78 4.52
C TYR A 159 -10.90 -4.28 3.82
N ARG A 160 -9.83 -3.47 3.78
CA ARG A 160 -8.49 -3.90 3.36
C ARG A 160 -7.56 -4.14 4.55
#